data_AF-A0A0J8RRW9-F1
#
_entry.id   AF-A0A0J8RRW9-F1
#
_cell.length_a   1.000
_cell.length_b   1.000
_cell.length_c   1.000
_cell.angle_alpha   90.00
_cell.angle_beta   90.00
_cell.angle_gamma   90.00
#
_symmetry.space_group_name_H-M   'P 1'
#
loop_
_entity.id
_entity.type
_entity.pdbx_description
1 polymer ?
#
loop_
_entity_poly.entity_id
_entity_poly.type
_entity_poly.pdbx_seq_one_letter_code
_entity_poly.pdbx_strand_id
1 'polypeptide(L)'
;MRQRNAVYNSQDCREKYVCRTLFHSTVPYFTYDIDINGPFKLFCDGFHPRNIFVDPETLKITGIIDWEFTYAAPPQFLGSAPEWLLLKNPCDWADDHGLSSFLKTYLPKLDLFIESIEKLERQRNMPIGNRESLSTRMRASMDEQTFWFNIAIRNPFSLDSIYWTVLDNCAFGPSSKTERVARTASQGGLYEGLESVVELKIMQLEAYNEDLGLEPVGYEERQEDEKEEFWLESSARSGSALLPDIPELGKVVLALVAVTAAFMLHRRLALVWK
;
A
#
# COMPACT_ATOMS: atom_id res chain seq x y z
N MET A 1 -9.40 10.09 -14.13
CA MET A 1 -8.11 10.33 -14.81
C MET A 1 -8.32 11.38 -15.90
N ARG A 2 -7.99 12.66 -15.66
CA ARG A 2 -8.14 13.74 -16.68
C ARG A 2 -6.83 14.10 -17.39
N GLN A 3 -5.69 13.76 -16.81
CA GLN A 3 -4.38 14.04 -17.36
C GLN A 3 -4.14 13.21 -18.63
N ARG A 4 -3.66 13.83 -19.72
CA ARG A 4 -3.47 13.17 -21.02
C ARG A 4 -2.44 12.03 -20.94
N ASN A 5 -1.31 12.27 -20.29
CA ASN A 5 -0.23 11.31 -20.04
C ASN A 5 -0.35 10.54 -18.70
N ALA A 6 -1.57 10.18 -18.29
CA ALA A 6 -1.78 9.43 -17.04
C ALA A 6 -1.33 7.94 -17.12
N VAL A 7 -1.11 7.43 -18.32
CA VAL A 7 -0.74 6.05 -18.60
C VAL A 7 0.49 6.00 -19.50
N TYR A 8 1.21 4.89 -19.50
CA TYR A 8 2.39 4.69 -20.35
C TYR A 8 2.08 3.90 -21.63
N ASN A 9 1.19 2.91 -21.55
CA ASN A 9 0.74 2.07 -22.65
C ASN A 9 -0.61 1.41 -22.30
N SER A 10 -1.11 0.53 -23.17
CA SER A 10 -2.43 -0.09 -23.00
C SER A 10 -2.46 -1.01 -21.77
N GLN A 11 -1.40 -1.78 -21.56
CA GLN A 11 -1.26 -2.66 -20.39
C GLN A 11 -1.26 -1.88 -19.07
N ASP A 12 -0.45 -0.81 -18.95
CA ASP A 12 -0.42 0.07 -17.78
C ASP A 12 -1.80 0.70 -17.51
N CYS A 13 -2.54 1.07 -18.56
CA CYS A 13 -3.90 1.56 -18.41
C CYS A 13 -4.84 0.49 -17.81
N ARG A 14 -4.78 -0.75 -18.30
CA ARG A 14 -5.56 -1.88 -17.77
C ARG A 14 -5.22 -2.17 -16.32
N GLU A 15 -3.94 -2.24 -16.00
CA GLU A 15 -3.45 -2.46 -14.64
C GLU A 15 -3.93 -1.36 -13.68
N LYS A 16 -3.78 -0.08 -14.03
CA LYS A 16 -4.24 1.04 -13.18
C LYS A 16 -5.76 1.05 -13.02
N TYR A 17 -6.50 0.75 -14.07
CA TYR A 17 -7.97 0.72 -14.00
C TYR A 17 -8.45 -0.39 -13.07
N VAL A 18 -7.93 -1.61 -13.24
CA VAL A 18 -8.27 -2.75 -12.38
C VAL A 18 -7.83 -2.50 -10.94
N CYS A 19 -6.61 -2.02 -10.74
CA CYS A 19 -6.10 -1.64 -9.41
C CYS A 19 -7.06 -0.71 -8.69
N ARG A 20 -7.48 0.38 -9.33
CA ARG A 20 -8.37 1.38 -8.72
C ARG A 20 -9.79 0.87 -8.49
N THR A 21 -10.25 -0.06 -9.32
CA THR A 21 -11.53 -0.75 -9.14
C THR A 21 -11.48 -1.67 -7.92
N LEU A 22 -10.41 -2.46 -7.79
CA LEU A 22 -10.22 -3.40 -6.68
C LEU A 22 -9.80 -2.71 -5.39
N PHE A 23 -9.12 -1.57 -5.43
CA PHE A 23 -8.65 -0.89 -4.23
C PHE A 23 -9.78 -0.64 -3.24
N HIS A 24 -10.96 -0.24 -3.73
CA HIS A 24 -12.14 -0.02 -2.90
C HIS A 24 -12.59 -1.30 -2.17
N SER A 25 -12.51 -2.48 -2.81
CA SER A 25 -12.88 -3.74 -2.15
C SER A 25 -11.84 -4.22 -1.14
N THR A 26 -10.65 -3.62 -1.10
CA THR A 26 -9.65 -3.94 -0.07
C THR A 26 -9.84 -3.20 1.25
N VAL A 27 -10.68 -2.15 1.28
CA VAL A 27 -10.90 -1.32 2.49
C VAL A 27 -11.21 -2.18 3.74
N PRO A 28 -12.13 -3.17 3.72
CA PRO A 28 -12.46 -3.97 4.90
C PRO A 28 -11.29 -4.80 5.44
N TYR A 29 -10.27 -5.09 4.63
CA TYR A 29 -9.10 -5.85 5.05
C TYR A 29 -8.10 -5.00 5.86
N PHE A 30 -8.16 -3.67 5.69
CA PHE A 30 -7.18 -2.74 6.24
C PHE A 30 -7.79 -1.72 7.20
N THR A 31 -9.07 -1.84 7.54
CA THR A 31 -9.75 -1.00 8.52
C THR A 31 -10.19 -1.79 9.75
N TYR A 32 -10.28 -1.13 10.90
CA TYR A 32 -10.80 -1.74 12.13
C TYR A 32 -12.22 -1.31 12.41
N ASP A 33 -13.09 -2.25 12.81
CA ASP A 33 -14.49 -1.97 13.17
C ASP A 33 -14.64 -0.90 14.27
N ILE A 34 -13.65 -0.77 15.17
CA ILE A 34 -13.65 0.27 16.21
C ILE A 34 -13.45 1.68 15.65
N ASP A 35 -12.85 1.80 14.46
CA ASP A 35 -12.45 3.07 13.85
C ASP A 35 -13.38 3.53 12.73
N ILE A 36 -14.20 2.64 12.12
CA ILE A 36 -15.01 2.94 10.92
C ILE A 36 -16.12 3.99 11.13
N ASN A 37 -16.57 4.19 12.38
CA ASN A 37 -17.64 5.14 12.71
C ASN A 37 -17.16 6.34 13.54
N GLY A 38 -15.84 6.54 13.61
CA GLY A 38 -15.24 7.61 14.41
C GLY A 38 -15.18 7.32 15.91
N PRO A 39 -14.88 8.34 16.74
CA PRO A 39 -14.76 9.76 16.37
C PRO A 39 -13.53 10.04 15.49
N PHE A 40 -13.74 10.84 14.45
CA PHE A 40 -12.65 11.38 13.63
C PHE A 40 -11.69 12.23 14.48
N LYS A 41 -10.43 12.28 14.07
CA LYS A 41 -9.35 12.99 14.76
C LYS A 41 -8.76 14.06 13.87
N LEU A 42 -8.26 15.13 14.46
CA LEU A 42 -7.50 16.14 13.73
C LEU A 42 -6.20 15.52 13.21
N PHE A 43 -5.98 15.59 11.91
CA PHE A 43 -4.81 15.04 11.23
C PHE A 43 -4.26 16.08 10.26
N CYS A 44 -2.94 16.10 10.08
CA CYS A 44 -2.26 16.98 9.13
C CYS A 44 -1.13 16.21 8.46
N ASP A 45 -1.17 16.10 7.13
CA ASP A 45 -0.11 15.48 6.34
C ASP A 45 1.23 16.24 6.46
N GLY A 46 1.18 17.53 6.81
CA GLY A 46 2.35 18.39 7.07
C GLY A 46 3.01 18.19 8.44
N PHE A 47 2.53 17.29 9.29
CA PHE A 47 3.14 17.03 10.62
C PHE A 47 4.38 16.14 10.53
N HIS A 48 5.43 16.69 9.93
CA HIS A 48 6.77 16.11 9.90
C HIS A 48 7.80 17.05 10.54
N PRO A 49 9.00 16.56 10.92
CA PRO A 49 9.98 17.33 11.67
C PRO A 49 10.39 18.69 11.06
N ARG A 50 10.29 18.88 9.73
CA ARG A 50 10.62 20.17 9.09
C ARG A 50 9.66 21.30 9.46
N ASN A 51 8.47 20.99 9.97
CA ASN A 51 7.43 21.95 10.35
C ASN A 51 7.34 22.17 11.88
N ILE A 52 8.30 21.62 12.64
CA ILE A 52 8.35 21.70 14.10
C ILE A 52 9.58 22.50 14.50
N PHE A 53 9.36 23.63 15.17
CA PHE A 53 10.44 24.40 15.79
C PHE A 53 10.77 23.85 17.16
N VAL A 54 12.06 23.76 17.43
CA VAL A 54 12.61 23.25 18.68
C VAL A 54 13.64 24.23 19.21
N ASP A 55 13.56 24.52 20.50
CA ASP A 55 14.58 25.29 21.20
C ASP A 55 15.89 24.46 21.28
N PRO A 56 17.03 24.97 20.78
CA PRO A 56 18.25 24.17 20.63
C PRO A 56 18.89 23.79 21.97
N GLU A 57 18.61 24.53 23.05
CA GLU A 57 19.20 24.28 24.37
C GLU A 57 18.36 23.28 25.19
N THR A 58 17.04 23.41 25.13
CA THR A 58 16.09 22.67 25.97
C THR A 58 15.38 21.53 25.23
N LEU A 59 15.49 21.48 23.90
CA LEU A 59 14.78 20.56 23.01
C LEU A 59 13.24 20.62 23.11
N LYS A 60 12.70 21.71 23.67
CA LYS A 60 11.25 21.92 23.75
C LYS A 60 10.70 22.40 22.41
N ILE A 61 9.53 21.89 22.04
CA ILE A 61 8.79 22.38 20.88
C ILE A 61 8.35 23.82 21.17
N THR A 62 8.74 24.77 20.33
CA THR A 62 8.41 26.20 20.44
C THR A 62 7.33 26.65 19.46
N GLY A 63 7.08 25.87 18.42
CA GLY A 63 6.04 26.14 17.44
C GLY A 63 5.85 25.00 16.44
N ILE A 64 4.64 24.94 15.88
CA ILE A 64 4.29 24.06 14.77
C ILE A 64 3.65 24.93 13.70
N ILE A 65 4.15 24.85 12.47
CA ILE A 65 3.66 25.60 11.32
C ILE A 65 2.99 24.67 10.30
N ASP A 66 2.53 25.25 9.20
CA ASP A 66 2.03 24.51 8.03
C ASP A 66 0.76 23.70 8.31
N TRP A 67 -0.25 24.40 8.84
CA TRP A 67 -1.54 23.81 9.20
C TRP A 67 -2.54 23.76 8.03
N GLU A 68 -2.16 24.21 6.83
CA GLU A 68 -3.08 24.39 5.69
C GLU A 68 -3.66 23.06 5.16
N PHE A 69 -3.02 21.93 5.46
CA PHE A 69 -3.48 20.58 5.13
C PHE A 69 -4.06 19.82 6.33
N THR A 70 -4.62 20.54 7.31
CA THR A 70 -5.23 19.93 8.50
C THR A 70 -6.72 19.63 8.25
N TYR A 71 -7.17 18.40 8.56
CA TYR A 71 -8.56 17.96 8.40
C TYR A 71 -8.97 16.95 9.47
N ALA A 72 -10.26 16.65 9.56
CA ALA A 72 -10.78 15.55 10.37
C ALA A 72 -10.61 14.23 9.59
N ALA A 73 -9.82 13.31 10.13
CA ALA A 73 -9.45 12.05 9.50
C ALA A 73 -9.75 10.83 10.39
N PRO A 74 -9.81 9.61 9.84
CA PRO A 74 -9.95 8.40 10.63
C PRO A 74 -8.84 8.32 11.70
N PRO A 75 -9.16 7.86 12.92
CA PRO A 75 -8.16 7.69 13.98
C PRO A 75 -7.01 6.76 13.57
N GLN A 76 -7.23 5.88 12.60
CA GLN A 76 -6.23 5.02 11.98
C GLN A 76 -5.01 5.80 11.46
N PHE A 77 -5.18 6.98 10.88
CA PHE A 77 -4.06 7.73 10.29
C PHE A 77 -3.07 8.18 11.38
N LEU A 78 -3.59 8.69 12.50
CA LEU A 78 -2.77 9.02 13.67
C LEU A 78 -2.18 7.77 14.35
N GLY A 79 -2.91 6.66 14.31
CA GLY A 79 -2.48 5.38 14.89
C GLY A 79 -1.40 4.66 14.09
N SER A 80 -1.12 5.10 12.88
CA SER A 80 -0.17 4.46 11.98
C SER A 80 1.27 4.87 12.29
N ALA A 81 2.21 4.02 11.91
CA ALA A 81 3.62 4.35 11.97
C ALA A 81 3.91 5.65 11.18
N PRO A 82 4.77 6.55 11.70
CA PRO A 82 5.03 7.85 11.07
C PRO A 82 5.88 7.71 9.81
N GLU A 83 5.32 8.09 8.66
CA GLU A 83 5.98 8.00 7.34
C GLU A 83 7.28 8.80 7.24
N TRP A 84 7.43 9.84 8.05
CA TRP A 84 8.51 10.82 7.95
C TRP A 84 9.79 10.45 8.71
N LEU A 85 9.90 9.26 9.31
CA LEU A 85 11.09 8.88 10.12
C LEU A 85 12.41 8.92 9.33
N LEU A 86 12.35 8.74 8.01
CA LEU A 86 13.52 8.85 7.13
C LEU A 86 13.65 10.22 6.46
N LEU A 87 12.79 11.18 6.79
CA LEU A 87 12.71 12.52 6.21
C LEU A 87 12.49 12.54 4.69
N LYS A 88 12.13 11.41 4.11
CA LYS A 88 11.78 11.20 2.70
C LYS A 88 10.52 10.35 2.62
N ASN A 89 9.66 10.63 1.64
CA ASN A 89 8.44 9.88 1.43
C ASN A 89 8.75 8.37 1.23
N PRO A 90 8.00 7.45 1.85
CA PRO A 90 8.22 6.01 1.69
C PRO A 90 8.19 5.52 0.24
N CYS A 91 7.31 6.09 -0.60
CA CYS A 91 7.18 5.73 -2.01
C CYS A 91 8.38 6.20 -2.81
N ASP A 92 8.78 7.47 -2.65
CA ASP A 92 9.98 8.00 -3.31
C ASP A 92 11.26 7.22 -2.90
N TRP A 93 11.33 6.74 -1.65
CA TRP A 93 12.43 5.87 -1.22
C TRP A 93 12.36 4.50 -1.90
N ALA A 94 11.17 3.89 -1.94
CA ALA A 94 10.97 2.59 -2.55
C ALA A 94 11.26 2.64 -4.06
N ASP A 95 10.93 3.73 -4.74
CA ASP A 95 11.21 3.93 -6.16
C ASP A 95 12.73 4.09 -6.40
N ASP A 96 13.42 4.90 -5.60
CA ASP A 96 14.86 5.16 -5.79
C ASP A 96 15.78 3.99 -5.36
N HIS A 97 15.37 3.22 -4.35
CA HIS A 97 16.24 2.27 -3.65
C HIS A 97 15.63 0.88 -3.41
N GLY A 98 14.36 0.69 -3.76
CA GLY A 98 13.62 -0.54 -3.51
C GLY A 98 12.98 -0.61 -2.12
N LEU A 99 11.82 -1.26 -2.04
CA LEU A 99 11.07 -1.48 -0.79
C LEU A 99 11.90 -2.17 0.30
N SER A 100 12.70 -3.16 -0.06
CA SER A 100 13.57 -3.87 0.89
C SER A 100 14.61 -2.95 1.55
N SER A 101 15.13 -1.98 0.80
CA SER A 101 16.07 -0.97 1.32
C SER A 101 15.37 -0.01 2.28
N PHE A 102 14.15 0.43 1.93
CA PHE A 102 13.30 1.22 2.82
C PHE A 102 13.08 0.49 4.13
N LEU A 103 12.54 -0.74 4.10
CA LEU A 103 12.21 -1.50 5.31
C LEU A 103 13.44 -1.75 6.20
N LYS A 104 14.58 -2.12 5.61
CA LYS A 104 15.84 -2.31 6.34
C LYS A 104 16.28 -1.05 7.10
N THR A 105 16.00 0.13 6.56
CA THR A 105 16.43 1.42 7.13
C THR A 105 15.39 2.04 8.06
N TYR A 106 14.11 1.83 7.76
CA TYR A 106 12.95 2.39 8.46
C TYR A 106 12.62 1.62 9.74
N LEU A 107 12.54 0.28 9.68
CA LEU A 107 12.09 -0.54 10.80
C LEU A 107 12.90 -0.31 12.10
N PRO A 108 14.25 -0.26 12.08
CA PRO A 108 15.00 0.00 13.31
C PRO A 108 14.73 1.39 13.92
N LYS A 109 14.41 2.40 13.10
CA LYS A 109 14.05 3.74 13.60
C LYS A 109 12.63 3.77 14.12
N LEU A 110 11.73 3.02 13.48
CA LEU A 110 10.38 2.84 13.98
C LEU A 110 10.40 2.17 15.35
N ASP A 111 11.23 1.13 15.56
CA ASP A 111 11.36 0.48 16.85
C ASP A 111 11.78 1.48 17.95
N LEU A 112 12.82 2.28 17.70
CA LEU A 112 13.27 3.32 18.62
C LEU A 112 12.19 4.38 18.90
N PHE A 113 11.43 4.76 17.87
CA PHE A 113 10.33 5.71 18.00
C PHE A 113 9.21 5.13 18.87
N ILE A 114 8.78 3.89 18.59
CA ILE A 114 7.72 3.21 19.34
C ILE A 114 8.15 2.97 20.79
N GLU A 115 9.40 2.59 21.06
CA GLU A 115 9.92 2.48 22.43
C GLU A 115 9.82 3.80 23.20
N SER A 116 10.03 4.92 22.51
CA SER A 116 9.91 6.26 23.10
C SER A 116 8.46 6.61 23.40
N ILE A 117 7.53 6.28 22.49
CA ILE A 117 6.09 6.43 22.72
C ILE A 117 5.63 5.58 23.91
N GLU A 118 6.06 4.32 24.00
CA GLU A 118 5.71 3.45 25.13
C GLU A 118 6.18 4.01 26.47
N LYS A 119 7.40 4.56 26.54
CA LYS A 119 7.91 5.20 27.76
C LYS A 119 7.00 6.35 28.21
N LEU A 120 6.53 7.16 27.27
CA LEU A 120 5.59 8.25 27.55
C LEU A 120 4.21 7.74 27.97
N GLU A 121 3.70 6.69 27.33
CA GLU A 121 2.44 6.06 27.71
C GLU A 121 2.50 5.49 29.13
N ARG A 122 3.62 4.84 29.52
CA ARG A 122 3.86 4.36 30.90
C ARG A 122 3.82 5.51 31.90
N GLN A 123 4.54 6.60 31.61
CA GLN A 123 4.59 7.78 32.49
C GLN A 123 3.22 8.45 32.67
N ARG A 124 2.33 8.34 31.68
CA ARG A 124 0.97 8.90 31.72
C ARG A 124 -0.08 7.91 32.26
N ASN A 125 0.33 6.74 32.74
CA ASN A 125 -0.56 5.66 33.19
C ASN A 125 -1.59 5.24 32.13
N MET A 126 -1.23 5.30 30.85
CA MET A 126 -2.08 4.82 29.76
C MET A 126 -2.01 3.28 29.67
N PRO A 127 -3.12 2.59 29.34
CA PRO A 127 -3.13 1.14 29.19
C PRO A 127 -2.30 0.73 27.95
N ILE A 128 -1.11 0.17 28.18
CA ILE A 128 -0.22 -0.32 27.12
C ILE A 128 -0.66 -1.71 26.69
N GLY A 129 -0.57 -1.99 25.39
CA GLY A 129 -0.92 -3.31 24.85
C GLY A 129 -2.40 -3.45 24.49
N ASN A 130 -3.23 -2.46 24.82
CA ASN A 130 -4.58 -2.33 24.24
C ASN A 130 -4.47 -1.72 22.83
N ARG A 131 -5.41 -2.04 21.94
CA ARG A 131 -5.58 -1.42 20.62
C ARG A 131 -5.87 0.09 20.67
N GLU A 132 -6.08 0.66 21.85
CA GLU A 132 -6.16 2.11 22.06
C GLU A 132 -4.79 2.79 22.22
N SER A 133 -3.73 2.06 22.59
CA SER A 133 -2.40 2.65 22.77
C SER A 133 -1.74 2.93 21.41
N LEU A 134 -1.09 4.08 21.29
CA LEU A 134 -0.47 4.55 20.06
C LEU A 134 0.68 3.63 19.67
N SER A 135 1.49 3.21 20.64
CA SER A 135 2.59 2.26 20.40
C SER A 135 2.11 0.93 19.82
N THR A 136 0.99 0.38 20.33
CA THR A 136 0.42 -0.88 19.85
C THR A 136 -0.17 -0.70 18.45
N ARG A 137 -0.88 0.41 18.19
CA ARG A 137 -1.44 0.70 16.87
C ARG A 137 -0.35 0.91 15.81
N MET A 138 0.75 1.60 16.16
CA MET A 138 1.86 1.83 15.24
C MET A 138 2.52 0.52 14.81
N ARG A 139 2.79 -0.40 15.75
CA ARG A 139 3.31 -1.75 15.41
C ARG A 139 2.34 -2.52 14.54
N ALA A 140 1.07 -2.59 14.96
CA ALA A 140 0.03 -3.28 14.21
C ALA A 140 -0.10 -2.73 12.80
N SER A 141 0.11 -1.42 12.59
CA SER A 141 0.01 -0.85 11.25
C SER A 141 1.08 -1.34 10.27
N MET A 142 2.27 -1.70 10.75
CA MET A 142 3.30 -2.33 9.92
C MET A 142 3.00 -3.81 9.70
N ASP A 143 2.65 -4.53 10.77
CA ASP A 143 2.39 -5.98 10.72
C ASP A 143 1.21 -6.30 9.79
N GLU A 144 0.14 -5.52 9.91
CA GLU A 144 -1.14 -5.70 9.20
C GLU A 144 -1.20 -4.91 7.88
N GLN A 145 -0.08 -4.33 7.43
CA GLN A 145 0.06 -3.52 6.20
C GLN A 145 -0.84 -2.29 6.10
N THR A 146 -1.53 -1.91 7.18
CA THR A 146 -2.40 -0.72 7.17
C THR A 146 -1.62 0.58 7.04
N PHE A 147 -0.33 0.60 7.37
CA PHE A 147 0.61 1.67 7.03
C PHE A 147 0.60 1.98 5.54
N TRP A 148 0.76 0.96 4.69
CA TRP A 148 0.77 1.13 3.24
C TRP A 148 -0.60 1.50 2.69
N PHE A 149 -1.66 0.92 3.24
CA PHE A 149 -3.04 1.30 2.89
C PHE A 149 -3.31 2.79 3.17
N ASN A 150 -2.89 3.29 4.34
CA ASN A 150 -3.04 4.69 4.72
C ASN A 150 -2.26 5.65 3.82
N ILE A 151 -1.11 5.22 3.29
CA ILE A 151 -0.36 6.00 2.28
C ILE A 151 -1.10 5.98 0.96
N ALA A 152 -1.52 4.79 0.49
CA ALA A 152 -2.17 4.62 -0.81
C ALA A 152 -3.49 5.41 -0.93
N ILE A 153 -4.31 5.42 0.14
CA ILE A 153 -5.59 6.13 0.13
C ILE A 153 -5.41 7.66 0.13
N ARG A 154 -4.31 8.17 0.69
CA ARG A 154 -3.98 9.61 0.71
C ARG A 154 -3.15 10.07 -0.47
N ASN A 155 -2.43 9.16 -1.13
CA ASN A 155 -1.55 9.48 -2.25
C ASN A 155 -1.98 8.75 -3.53
N PRO A 156 -2.79 9.40 -4.39
CA PRO A 156 -3.29 8.78 -5.61
C PRO A 156 -2.21 8.52 -6.67
N PHE A 157 -1.01 9.13 -6.54
CA PHE A 157 0.10 8.91 -7.47
C PHE A 157 0.83 7.59 -7.19
N SER A 158 1.01 7.25 -5.92
CA SER A 158 1.71 6.02 -5.51
C SER A 158 0.77 4.85 -5.26
N LEU A 159 -0.56 5.08 -5.29
CA LEU A 159 -1.58 4.07 -5.05
C LEU A 159 -1.34 2.80 -5.87
N ASP A 160 -1.13 2.92 -7.19
CA ASP A 160 -1.01 1.76 -8.08
C ASP A 160 0.23 0.92 -7.73
N SER A 161 1.36 1.58 -7.43
CA SER A 161 2.62 0.92 -7.01
C SER A 161 2.46 0.22 -5.67
N ILE A 162 1.89 0.89 -4.67
CA ILE A 162 1.68 0.31 -3.33
C ILE A 162 0.70 -0.86 -3.40
N TYR A 163 -0.38 -0.71 -4.15
CA TYR A 163 -1.41 -1.72 -4.29
C TYR A 163 -0.79 -3.02 -4.83
N TRP A 164 -0.14 -2.95 -6.00
CA TRP A 164 0.43 -4.13 -6.64
C TRP A 164 1.59 -4.74 -5.87
N THR A 165 2.39 -3.92 -5.18
CA THR A 165 3.56 -4.40 -4.45
C THR A 165 3.21 -5.01 -3.10
N VAL A 166 2.19 -4.46 -2.40
CA VAL A 166 1.91 -4.79 -0.99
C VAL A 166 0.48 -5.26 -0.80
N LEU A 167 -0.51 -4.44 -1.14
CA LEU A 167 -1.88 -4.62 -0.65
C LEU A 167 -2.63 -5.76 -1.35
N ASP A 168 -2.37 -5.92 -2.64
CA ASP A 168 -3.09 -6.84 -3.52
C ASP A 168 -3.01 -8.28 -3.00
N ASN A 169 -1.80 -8.82 -2.85
CA ASN A 169 -1.60 -10.18 -2.36
C ASN A 169 -2.01 -10.36 -0.89
N CYS A 170 -1.97 -9.31 -0.09
CA CYS A 170 -2.48 -9.34 1.28
C CYS A 170 -4.01 -9.50 1.34
N ALA A 171 -4.75 -8.86 0.44
CA ALA A 171 -6.21 -8.89 0.43
C ALA A 171 -6.78 -10.15 -0.25
N PHE A 172 -6.23 -10.55 -1.41
CA PHE A 172 -6.82 -11.62 -2.23
C PHE A 172 -5.94 -12.88 -2.37
N GLY A 173 -4.83 -12.96 -1.63
CA GLY A 173 -3.90 -14.09 -1.68
C GLY A 173 -2.91 -14.00 -2.83
N PRO A 174 -2.03 -15.00 -3.04
CA PRO A 174 -0.97 -14.92 -4.05
C PRO A 174 -1.51 -14.98 -5.49
N SER A 175 -1.14 -14.02 -6.32
CA SER A 175 -1.32 -14.05 -7.78
C SER A 175 -0.30 -13.14 -8.45
N SER A 176 -0.02 -13.38 -9.74
CA SER A 176 0.70 -12.38 -10.53
C SER A 176 -0.22 -11.19 -10.82
N LYS A 177 0.39 -10.02 -11.09
CA LYS A 177 -0.37 -8.83 -11.49
C LYS A 177 -1.22 -9.11 -12.74
N THR A 178 -0.61 -9.68 -13.78
CA THR A 178 -1.27 -9.96 -15.06
C THR A 178 -2.43 -10.93 -14.89
N GLU A 179 -2.26 -11.98 -14.09
CA GLU A 179 -3.33 -12.93 -13.78
C GLU A 179 -4.52 -12.26 -13.10
N ARG A 180 -4.26 -11.40 -12.11
CA ARG A 180 -5.32 -10.72 -11.39
C ARG A 180 -6.08 -9.75 -12.28
N VAL A 181 -5.37 -9.03 -13.13
CA VAL A 181 -5.96 -8.15 -14.15
C VAL A 181 -6.83 -8.95 -15.11
N ALA A 182 -6.32 -10.07 -15.64
CA ALA A 182 -7.03 -10.93 -16.58
C ALA A 182 -8.34 -11.48 -15.98
N ARG A 183 -8.29 -12.03 -14.76
CA ARG A 183 -9.47 -12.54 -14.05
C ARG A 183 -10.49 -11.44 -13.75
N THR A 184 -10.03 -10.28 -13.29
CA THR A 184 -10.93 -9.19 -12.89
C THR A 184 -11.58 -8.52 -14.10
N ALA A 185 -10.82 -8.28 -15.16
CA ALA A 185 -11.32 -7.69 -16.40
C ALA A 185 -12.40 -8.56 -17.06
N SER A 186 -12.34 -9.89 -16.86
CA SER A 186 -13.28 -10.85 -17.45
C SER A 186 -14.56 -11.03 -16.64
N GLN A 187 -14.65 -10.47 -15.43
CA GLN A 187 -15.84 -10.54 -14.58
C GLN A 187 -16.83 -9.38 -14.82
N GLY A 188 -18.13 -9.72 -14.84
CA GLY A 188 -19.21 -8.78 -14.50
C GLY A 188 -19.38 -7.56 -15.41
N GLY A 189 -19.00 -7.62 -16.69
CA GLY A 189 -19.16 -6.50 -17.63
C GLY A 189 -18.19 -5.33 -17.41
N LEU A 190 -17.21 -5.49 -16.50
CA LEU A 190 -16.14 -4.51 -16.32
C LEU A 190 -15.31 -4.34 -17.61
N TYR A 191 -15.29 -5.38 -18.45
CA TYR A 191 -14.54 -5.45 -19.69
C TYR A 191 -14.84 -4.32 -20.68
N GLU A 192 -16.11 -4.11 -21.03
CA GLU A 192 -16.48 -3.12 -22.05
C GLU A 192 -16.17 -1.69 -21.58
N GLY A 193 -16.40 -1.42 -20.29
CA GLY A 193 -16.03 -0.16 -19.66
C GLY A 193 -14.52 0.04 -19.59
N LEU A 194 -13.75 -1.04 -19.34
CA LEU A 194 -12.30 -1.00 -19.28
C LEU A 194 -11.68 -0.66 -20.64
N GLU A 195 -11.97 -1.42 -21.69
CA GLU A 195 -11.30 -1.22 -22.99
C GLU A 195 -11.69 0.13 -23.62
N SER A 196 -12.94 0.58 -23.43
CA SER A 196 -13.36 1.93 -23.84
C SER A 196 -12.51 3.03 -23.17
N VAL A 197 -12.14 2.83 -21.90
CA VAL A 197 -11.25 3.75 -21.17
C VAL A 197 -9.81 3.64 -21.68
N VAL A 198 -9.33 2.43 -21.99
CA VAL A 198 -7.98 2.20 -22.54
C VAL A 198 -7.84 2.91 -23.88
N GLU A 199 -8.74 2.67 -24.84
CA GLU A 199 -8.73 3.33 -26.15
C GLU A 199 -8.71 4.86 -26.01
N LEU A 200 -9.62 5.42 -25.22
CA LEU A 200 -9.67 6.87 -24.97
C LEU A 200 -8.37 7.39 -24.36
N LYS A 201 -7.79 6.64 -23.42
CA LYS A 201 -6.57 7.05 -22.72
C LYS A 201 -5.34 7.00 -23.61
N ILE A 202 -5.24 6.01 -24.48
CA ILE A 202 -4.18 5.90 -25.48
C ILE A 202 -4.30 7.02 -26.51
N MET A 203 -5.50 7.30 -27.05
CA MET A 203 -5.71 8.43 -27.95
C MET A 203 -5.26 9.77 -27.33
N GLN A 204 -5.52 9.97 -26.04
CA GLN A 204 -5.06 11.16 -25.32
C GLN A 204 -3.54 11.20 -25.13
N LEU A 205 -2.91 10.05 -24.89
CA LEU A 205 -1.45 9.95 -24.75
C LEU A 205 -0.76 10.17 -26.09
N GLU A 206 -1.30 9.61 -27.18
CA GLU A 206 -0.81 9.79 -28.55
C GLU A 206 -0.81 11.28 -28.93
N ALA A 207 -1.95 11.97 -28.75
CA ALA A 207 -2.04 13.41 -29.01
C ALA A 207 -1.09 14.24 -28.12
N TYR A 208 -0.87 13.82 -26.86
CA TYR A 208 0.08 14.48 -25.97
C TYR A 208 1.53 14.29 -26.44
N ASN A 209 1.88 13.10 -26.93
CA ASN A 209 3.21 12.82 -27.43
C ASN A 209 3.47 13.55 -28.75
N GLU A 210 2.47 13.62 -29.64
CA GLU A 210 2.54 14.38 -30.88
C GLU A 210 2.81 15.87 -30.62
N ASP A 211 2.04 16.50 -29.71
CA ASP A 211 2.21 17.91 -29.32
C ASP A 211 3.64 18.23 -28.83
N LEU A 212 4.33 17.24 -28.25
CA LEU A 212 5.65 17.39 -27.64
C LEU A 212 6.79 16.80 -28.48
N GLY A 213 6.50 16.20 -29.63
CA GLY A 213 7.50 15.50 -30.45
C GLY A 213 8.13 14.29 -29.75
N LEU A 214 7.37 13.61 -28.90
CA LEU A 214 7.76 12.36 -28.24
C LEU A 214 7.43 11.14 -29.10
N GLU A 215 7.96 9.97 -28.72
CA GLU A 215 7.70 8.72 -29.43
C GLU A 215 6.20 8.42 -29.54
N PRO A 216 5.72 8.01 -30.74
CA PRO A 216 4.33 7.62 -30.92
C PRO A 216 3.96 6.42 -30.04
N VAL A 217 2.71 6.41 -29.60
CA VAL A 217 2.11 5.28 -28.88
C VAL A 217 0.80 4.91 -29.56
N GLY A 218 0.44 3.64 -29.51
CA GLY A 218 -0.78 3.12 -30.13
C GLY A 218 -1.53 2.20 -29.19
N TYR A 219 -2.77 1.88 -29.56
CA TYR A 219 -3.56 0.91 -28.82
C TYR A 219 -2.99 -0.48 -29.07
N GLU A 220 -2.89 -1.26 -28.00
CA GLU A 220 -2.37 -2.63 -28.02
C GLU A 220 -3.48 -3.55 -27.54
N GLU A 221 -3.84 -4.52 -28.37
CA GLU A 221 -4.73 -5.60 -27.95
C GLU A 221 -4.10 -6.40 -26.81
N ARG A 222 -4.95 -6.99 -25.96
CA ARG A 222 -4.50 -7.85 -24.86
C ARG A 222 -3.69 -9.03 -25.38
N GLN A 223 -2.52 -9.22 -24.79
CA GLN A 223 -1.68 -10.39 -25.00
C GLN A 223 -2.34 -11.66 -24.45
N GLU A 224 -1.79 -12.84 -24.76
CA GLU A 224 -2.37 -14.11 -24.32
C GLU A 224 -2.44 -14.23 -22.79
N ASP A 225 -1.41 -13.79 -22.08
CA ASP A 225 -1.35 -13.80 -20.62
C ASP A 225 -2.20 -12.69 -19.97
N GLU A 226 -2.75 -11.76 -20.74
CA GLU A 226 -3.75 -10.77 -20.28
C GLU A 226 -5.20 -11.28 -20.39
N LYS A 227 -5.38 -12.53 -20.83
CA LYS A 227 -6.68 -13.18 -21.01
C LYS A 227 -6.93 -14.23 -19.93
N GLU A 228 -8.15 -14.33 -19.43
CA GLU A 228 -8.48 -15.24 -18.32
C GLU A 228 -8.28 -16.71 -18.71
N GLU A 229 -8.56 -17.05 -19.96
CA GLU A 229 -8.45 -18.41 -20.49
C GLU A 229 -7.03 -18.97 -20.34
N PHE A 230 -6.01 -18.14 -20.56
CA PHE A 230 -4.61 -18.52 -20.40
C PHE A 230 -4.30 -19.00 -18.97
N TRP A 231 -4.87 -18.33 -17.96
CA TRP A 231 -4.64 -18.66 -16.55
C TRP A 231 -5.46 -19.86 -16.09
N LEU A 232 -6.65 -20.06 -16.65
CA LEU A 232 -7.46 -21.26 -16.42
C LEU A 232 -6.74 -22.51 -16.95
N GLU A 233 -6.20 -22.44 -18.17
CA GLU A 233 -5.42 -23.53 -18.76
C GLU A 233 -4.12 -23.78 -17.99
N SER A 234 -3.38 -22.72 -17.66
CA SER A 234 -2.12 -22.82 -16.90
C SER A 234 -2.33 -23.47 -15.54
N SER A 235 -3.41 -23.09 -14.85
CA SER A 235 -3.79 -23.69 -13.56
C SER A 235 -4.13 -25.18 -13.72
N ALA A 236 -4.88 -25.55 -14.76
CA ALA A 236 -5.24 -26.94 -15.04
C ALA A 236 -4.01 -27.82 -15.37
N ARG A 237 -3.02 -27.26 -16.09
CA ARG A 237 -1.74 -27.95 -16.38
C ARG A 237 -0.89 -28.11 -15.12
N SER A 238 -0.83 -27.10 -14.27
CA SER A 238 -0.04 -27.13 -13.03
C SER A 238 -0.62 -28.09 -11.97
N GLY A 239 -1.94 -28.28 -11.94
CA GLY A 239 -2.61 -29.28 -11.08
C GLY A 239 -2.25 -30.74 -11.37
N SER A 240 -1.55 -31.03 -12.49
CA SER A 240 -1.08 -32.36 -12.89
C SER A 240 0.43 -32.59 -12.66
N ALA A 241 1.19 -31.60 -12.22
CA ALA A 241 2.64 -31.69 -12.08
C ALA A 241 3.07 -31.38 -10.65
N LEU A 242 3.85 -32.29 -10.05
CA LEU A 242 4.60 -32.03 -8.82
C LEU A 242 5.33 -30.68 -8.94
N LEU A 243 5.11 -29.81 -7.94
CA LEU A 243 5.57 -28.43 -7.88
C LEU A 243 7.04 -28.27 -8.35
N PRO A 244 7.34 -27.37 -9.30
CA PRO A 244 8.72 -27.07 -9.66
C PRO A 244 9.41 -26.26 -8.55
N ASP A 245 10.70 -26.49 -8.39
CA ASP A 245 11.57 -25.85 -7.41
C ASP A 245 11.58 -24.32 -7.60
N ILE A 246 11.13 -23.58 -6.58
CA ILE A 246 11.12 -22.12 -6.55
C ILE A 246 12.56 -21.62 -6.33
N PRO A 247 13.05 -20.61 -7.08
CA PRO A 247 14.38 -20.03 -6.87
C PRO A 247 14.58 -19.55 -5.42
N GLU A 248 15.80 -19.69 -4.89
CA GLU A 248 16.17 -19.42 -3.48
C GLU A 248 15.68 -18.05 -2.94
N LEU A 249 15.61 -17.01 -3.78
CA LEU A 249 15.09 -15.70 -3.37
C LEU A 249 13.58 -15.73 -3.07
N GLY A 250 12.81 -16.53 -3.82
CA GLY A 250 11.41 -16.80 -3.58
C GLY A 250 11.19 -17.62 -2.31
N LYS A 251 12.09 -18.56 -2.00
CA LYS A 251 12.06 -19.34 -0.75
C LYS A 251 12.28 -18.45 0.48
N VAL A 252 13.16 -17.45 0.40
CA VAL A 252 13.39 -16.50 1.51
C VAL A 252 12.20 -15.58 1.73
N VAL A 253 11.57 -15.07 0.66
CA VAL A 253 10.36 -14.23 0.77
C VAL A 253 9.16 -15.04 1.25
N LEU A 254 8.95 -16.26 0.73
CA LEU A 254 7.90 -17.15 1.22
C LEU A 254 8.15 -17.58 2.66
N ALA A 255 9.40 -17.83 3.06
CA ALA A 255 9.75 -18.17 4.44
C ALA A 255 9.54 -16.98 5.38
N LEU A 256 9.86 -15.75 4.98
CA LEU A 256 9.55 -14.54 5.76
C LEU A 256 8.04 -14.38 5.92
N VAL A 257 7.27 -14.49 4.83
CA VAL A 257 5.80 -14.39 4.84
C VAL A 257 5.18 -15.51 5.67
N ALA A 258 5.66 -16.76 5.54
CA ALA A 258 5.18 -17.92 6.28
C ALA A 258 5.57 -17.88 7.76
N VAL A 259 6.75 -17.35 8.10
CA VAL A 259 7.17 -17.15 9.49
C VAL A 259 6.34 -16.04 10.14
N THR A 260 6.05 -14.94 9.43
CA THR A 260 5.12 -13.92 9.92
C THR A 260 3.68 -14.45 10.04
N ALA A 261 3.20 -15.25 9.08
CA ALA A 261 1.87 -15.84 9.13
C ALA A 261 1.75 -16.89 10.26
N ALA A 262 2.77 -17.73 10.46
CA ALA A 262 2.83 -18.71 11.55
C ALA A 262 2.96 -18.04 12.91
N PHE A 263 3.74 -16.95 13.01
CA PHE A 263 3.81 -16.13 14.23
C PHE A 263 2.48 -15.45 14.53
N MET A 264 1.78 -14.93 13.52
CA MET A 264 0.43 -14.37 13.65
C MET A 264 -0.61 -15.42 14.06
N LEU A 265 -0.55 -16.63 13.50
CA LEU A 265 -1.44 -17.73 13.85
C LEU A 265 -1.20 -18.23 15.28
N HIS A 266 0.07 -18.36 15.68
CA HIS A 266 0.45 -18.77 17.03
C HIS A 266 0.02 -17.74 18.08
N ARG A 267 0.17 -16.43 17.78
CA ARG A 267 -0.24 -15.35 18.68
C ARG A 267 -1.76 -15.22 18.80
N ARG A 268 -2.52 -15.48 17.72
CA ARG A 268 -3.99 -15.58 17.76
C ARG A 268 -4.47 -16.76 18.59
N LEU A 269 -3.84 -17.95 18.47
CA LEU A 269 -4.21 -19.12 19.26
C LEU A 269 -3.85 -18.97 20.75
N ALA A 270 -2.76 -18.27 21.08
CA ALA A 270 -2.36 -18.00 22.46
C ALA A 270 -3.25 -16.96 23.19
N LEU A 271 -4.00 -16.13 22.45
CA LEU A 271 -4.96 -15.15 23.00
C LEU A 271 -6.37 -15.72 23.16
N VAL A 272 -6.70 -16.84 22.51
CA VAL A 272 -8.00 -17.53 22.63
C VAL A 272 -8.02 -18.51 23.82
N TRP A 273 -6.84 -18.83 24.38
CA TRP A 273 -6.69 -19.66 25.57
C TRP A 273 -5.99 -18.88 26.69
N LYS A 274 -6.68 -17.88 27.25
CA LYS A 274 -6.48 -17.36 28.61
C LYS A 274 -7.75 -16.68 29.11
#